data_AF-A0A2M9ZAB7-F1
#
_entry.id   AF-A0A2M9ZAB7-F1
#
_cell.length_a   1.000
_cell.length_b   1.000
_cell.length_c   1.000
_cell.angle_alpha   90.00
_cell.angle_beta   90.00
_cell.angle_gamma   90.00
#
_symmetry.space_group_name_H-M   'P 1'
#
loop_
_entity.id
_entity.type
_entity.pdbx_description
1 polymer ?
#
loop_
_entity_poly.entity_id
_entity_poly.type
_entity_poly.pdbx_seq_one_letter_code
_entity_poly.pdbx_strand_id
1 'polypeptide(L)'
;MIFLSNSRRLAVLLLLLFSLFCASPKKQIGEADLKLVMEYLTEARLGDRLNFAAEQKVRTDREILSDACERYKLDQDAVLAKIKEKYPQIYSELVGKNEK
;
A
#
# COMPACT_ATOMS: atom_id res chain seq x y z
N MET A 1 30.18 38.63 -1.25
CA MET A 1 29.05 38.04 -2.01
C MET A 1 29.20 36.53 -2.32
N ILE A 2 30.14 35.80 -1.69
CA ILE A 2 30.39 34.36 -1.95
C ILE A 2 29.67 33.46 -0.93
N PHE A 3 29.49 33.95 0.31
CA PHE A 3 28.85 33.19 1.40
C PHE A 3 27.38 32.82 1.14
N LEU A 4 26.60 33.71 0.50
CA LEU A 4 25.20 33.45 0.11
C LEU A 4 25.05 32.35 -0.95
N SER A 5 26.07 32.12 -1.77
CA SER A 5 26.06 31.08 -2.81
C SER A 5 26.25 29.68 -2.19
N ASN A 6 27.12 29.57 -1.20
CA ASN A 6 27.44 28.30 -0.55
C ASN A 6 26.30 27.81 0.34
N SER A 7 25.63 28.71 1.08
CA SER A 7 24.44 28.33 1.87
C SER A 7 23.27 27.89 0.99
N ARG A 8 23.08 28.52 -0.18
CA ARG A 8 22.07 28.11 -1.16
C ARG A 8 22.35 26.72 -1.73
N ARG A 9 23.61 26.41 -2.07
CA ARG A 9 24.01 25.08 -2.54
C ARG A 9 23.85 24.02 -1.45
N LEU A 10 24.20 24.35 -0.21
CA LEU A 10 24.03 23.45 0.94
C LEU A 10 22.55 23.14 1.21
N ALA A 11 21.67 24.15 1.12
CA ALA A 11 20.23 23.98 1.29
C ALA A 11 19.63 23.08 0.20
N VAL A 12 20.05 23.23 -1.06
CA VAL A 12 19.62 22.36 -2.17
C VAL A 12 20.11 20.92 -1.95
N LEU A 13 21.32 20.74 -1.46
CA LEU A 13 21.90 19.42 -1.19
C LEU A 13 21.20 18.73 -0.01
N LEU A 14 20.85 19.49 1.04
CA LEU A 14 20.01 19.02 2.15
C LEU A 14 18.59 18.66 1.69
N LEU A 15 17.95 19.48 0.85
CA LEU A 15 16.63 19.17 0.28
C LEU A 15 16.66 17.90 -0.59
N LEU A 16 17.71 17.70 -1.38
CA LEU A 16 17.94 16.47 -2.14
C LEU A 16 18.13 15.25 -1.21
N LEU A 17 18.85 15.41 -0.11
CA LEU A 17 19.01 14.33 0.89
C LEU A 17 17.68 13.99 1.57
N PHE A 18 16.84 14.97 1.87
CA PHE A 18 15.51 14.73 2.46
C PHE A 18 14.56 14.00 1.49
N SER A 19 14.68 14.22 0.17
CA SER A 19 13.89 13.46 -0.81
C SER A 19 14.24 11.97 -0.88
N LEU A 20 15.39 11.56 -0.36
CA LEU A 20 15.78 10.15 -0.28
C LEU A 20 15.19 9.41 0.93
N PHE A 21 14.68 10.15 1.93
CA PHE A 21 13.97 9.57 3.07
C PHE A 21 12.50 9.32 2.70
N CYS A 22 12.28 8.42 1.74
CA CYS A 22 10.98 7.76 1.61
C CYS A 22 10.78 6.89 2.86
N ALA A 23 9.81 7.23 3.70
CA ALA A 23 9.52 6.49 4.92
C ALA A 23 9.28 5.01 4.60
N SER A 24 10.08 4.12 5.19
CA SER A 24 9.98 2.68 4.97
C SER A 24 8.58 2.20 5.35
N PRO A 25 7.97 1.28 4.57
CA PRO A 25 6.73 0.65 4.95
C PRO A 25 6.83 0.00 6.33
N LYS A 26 5.73 0.08 7.09
CA LYS A 26 5.62 -0.55 8.40
C LYS A 26 5.59 -2.07 8.23
N LYS A 27 6.59 -2.75 8.82
CA LYS A 27 6.72 -4.22 8.76
C LYS A 27 5.95 -4.97 9.85
N GLN A 28 5.70 -4.33 10.99
CA GLN A 28 4.96 -4.95 12.08
C GLN A 28 3.48 -4.59 11.95
N ILE A 29 2.68 -5.57 11.50
CA ILE A 29 1.26 -5.40 11.23
C ILE A 29 0.46 -5.77 12.49
N GLY A 30 -0.23 -4.79 13.05
CA GLY A 30 -1.15 -4.97 14.17
C GLY A 30 -2.57 -5.27 13.71
N GLU A 31 -3.45 -5.55 14.66
CA GLU A 31 -4.86 -5.84 14.38
C GLU A 31 -5.61 -4.65 13.77
N ALA A 32 -5.30 -3.43 14.21
CA ALA A 32 -5.87 -2.21 13.65
C ALA A 32 -5.46 -2.00 12.18
N ASP A 33 -4.19 -2.26 11.84
CA ASP A 33 -3.70 -2.14 10.46
C ASP A 33 -4.40 -3.17 9.56
N LEU A 34 -4.52 -4.41 10.05
CA LEU A 34 -5.19 -5.48 9.33
C LEU A 34 -6.68 -5.16 9.11
N LYS A 35 -7.35 -4.59 10.11
CA LYS A 35 -8.75 -4.15 9.98
C LYS A 35 -8.92 -3.09 8.89
N LEU A 36 -8.04 -2.08 8.84
CA LEU A 36 -8.07 -1.04 7.81
C LEU A 36 -7.91 -1.61 6.40
N VAL A 37 -6.98 -2.56 6.23
CA VAL A 37 -6.77 -3.22 4.93
C VAL A 37 -8.02 -3.99 4.51
N MET A 38 -8.65 -4.73 5.42
CA MET A 38 -9.85 -5.52 5.12
C MET A 38 -11.07 -4.64 4.82
N GLU A 39 -11.24 -3.53 5.55
CA GLU A 39 -12.29 -2.54 5.29
C GLU A 39 -12.12 -1.92 3.90
N TYR A 40 -10.90 -1.48 3.58
CA TYR A 40 -10.59 -0.95 2.26
C TYR A 40 -10.86 -1.96 1.14
N LEU A 41 -10.49 -3.22 1.35
CA LEU A 41 -10.70 -4.28 0.37
C LEU A 41 -12.19 -4.51 0.09
N THR A 42 -13.00 -4.46 1.15
CA THR A 42 -14.47 -4.58 1.05
C THR A 42 -15.09 -3.38 0.33
N GLU A 43 -14.68 -2.17 0.70
CA GLU A 43 -15.16 -0.93 0.11
C GLU A 43 -14.83 -0.85 -1.38
N ALA A 44 -13.57 -1.11 -1.75
CA ALA A 44 -13.11 -1.10 -3.13
C ALA A 44 -13.84 -2.15 -3.98
N ARG A 45 -14.04 -3.36 -3.45
CA ARG A 45 -14.78 -4.42 -4.16
C ARG A 45 -16.25 -4.07 -4.35
N LEU A 46 -16.87 -3.44 -3.37
CA LEU A 46 -18.24 -2.95 -3.49
C LEU A 46 -18.34 -1.83 -4.53
N GLY A 47 -17.41 -0.87 -4.49
CA GLY A 47 -17.31 0.22 -5.46
C GLY A 47 -17.15 -0.31 -6.89
N ASP A 48 -16.22 -1.24 -7.11
CA ASP A 48 -15.99 -1.84 -8.43
C ASP A 48 -17.23 -2.60 -8.93
N ARG A 49 -18.00 -3.26 -8.04
CA ARG A 49 -19.26 -3.92 -8.40
C ARG A 49 -20.38 -2.97 -8.72
N LEU A 50 -20.51 -1.86 -7.97
CA LEU A 50 -21.52 -0.84 -8.23
C LEU A 50 -21.22 -0.07 -9.52
N ASN A 51 -19.94 0.13 -9.83
CA ASN A 51 -19.46 0.79 -11.04
C ASN A 51 -19.32 -0.17 -12.25
N PHE A 52 -19.79 -1.42 -12.14
CA PHE A 52 -19.68 -2.42 -13.22
C PHE A 52 -20.37 -1.97 -14.52
N ALA A 53 -21.39 -1.13 -14.44
CA ALA A 53 -22.08 -0.58 -15.60
C ALA A 53 -21.29 0.54 -16.32
N ALA A 54 -20.21 1.06 -15.72
CA ALA A 54 -19.48 2.23 -16.20
C ALA A 54 -18.27 1.90 -17.10
N GLU A 55 -18.19 0.68 -17.66
CA GLU A 55 -17.06 0.16 -18.46
C GLU A 55 -15.68 0.22 -17.77
N GLN A 56 -15.63 0.50 -16.47
CA GLN A 56 -14.37 0.50 -15.72
C GLN A 56 -13.88 -0.93 -15.51
N LYS A 57 -12.57 -1.12 -15.68
CA LYS A 57 -11.89 -2.39 -15.38
C LYS A 57 -12.13 -2.74 -13.92
N VAL A 58 -12.81 -3.85 -13.68
CA VAL A 58 -12.94 -4.44 -12.33
C VAL A 58 -11.55 -4.85 -11.85
N ARG A 59 -11.11 -4.32 -10.72
CA ARG A 59 -9.80 -4.65 -10.15
C ARG A 59 -9.87 -6.02 -9.49
N THR A 60 -8.73 -6.71 -9.51
CA THR A 60 -8.54 -7.95 -8.78
C THR A 60 -8.32 -7.66 -7.30
N ASP A 61 -8.67 -8.61 -6.42
CA ASP A 61 -8.46 -8.45 -4.98
C ASP A 61 -6.98 -8.19 -4.62
N ARG A 62 -6.04 -8.68 -5.44
CA ARG A 62 -4.60 -8.43 -5.30
C ARG A 62 -4.21 -6.98 -5.63
N GLU A 63 -4.77 -6.42 -6.70
CA GLU A 63 -4.58 -5.00 -7.05
C GLU A 63 -5.13 -4.11 -5.92
N ILE A 64 -6.32 -4.42 -5.43
CA ILE A 64 -6.95 -3.69 -4.31
C ILE A 64 -6.11 -3.79 -3.02
N LEU A 65 -5.57 -4.97 -2.72
CA LEU A 65 -4.68 -5.17 -1.57
C LEU A 65 -3.39 -4.35 -1.70
N SER A 66 -2.81 -4.29 -2.90
CA SER A 66 -1.62 -3.47 -3.18
C SER A 66 -1.91 -1.99 -2.93
N ASP A 67 -3.04 -1.48 -3.43
CA ASP A 67 -3.49 -0.10 -3.22
C ASP A 67 -3.65 0.20 -1.71
N ALA A 68 -4.24 -0.73 -0.95
CA ALA A 68 -4.39 -0.59 0.50
C ALA A 68 -3.03 -0.50 1.20
N CYS A 69 -2.09 -1.39 0.86
CA CYS A 69 -0.75 -1.41 1.45
C CYS A 69 0.02 -0.12 1.12
N GLU A 70 -0.07 0.37 -0.12
CA GLU A 70 0.56 1.62 -0.52
C GLU A 70 -0.05 2.84 0.19
N ARG A 71 -1.38 2.87 0.32
CA ARG A 71 -2.13 3.94 0.99
C ARG A 71 -1.76 4.06 2.46
N TYR A 72 -1.70 2.93 3.16
CA TYR A 72 -1.40 2.89 4.59
C TYR A 72 0.09 2.72 4.90
N LYS A 73 0.96 2.74 3.88
CA LYS A 73 2.42 2.54 4.01
C LYS A 73 2.75 1.27 4.80
N LEU A 74 2.08 0.18 4.46
CA LEU A 74 2.26 -1.15 5.07
C LEU A 74 3.08 -2.05 4.14
N ASP A 75 3.87 -2.93 4.75
CA ASP A 75 4.58 -3.97 4.02
C ASP A 75 3.60 -5.07 3.56
N GLN A 76 3.49 -5.26 2.24
CA GLN A 76 2.50 -6.15 1.64
C GLN A 76 2.71 -7.62 2.04
N ASP A 77 3.96 -8.06 2.14
CA ASP A 77 4.28 -9.45 2.51
C ASP A 77 3.92 -9.71 3.98
N ALA A 78 4.20 -8.75 4.86
CA ALA A 78 3.80 -8.83 6.26
C ALA A 78 2.27 -8.83 6.44
N VAL A 79 1.55 -8.04 5.64
CA VAL A 79 0.07 -8.05 5.62
C VAL A 79 -0.44 -9.40 5.14
N LEU A 80 0.08 -9.93 4.04
CA LEU A 80 -0.29 -11.25 3.51
C LEU A 80 0.00 -12.38 4.51
N ALA A 81 1.14 -12.33 5.20
CA ALA A 81 1.46 -13.29 6.25
C ALA A 81 0.44 -13.25 7.40
N LYS A 82 0.01 -12.05 7.81
CA LYS A 82 -1.03 -11.90 8.83
C LYS A 82 -2.41 -12.33 8.37
N ILE A 83 -2.77 -12.07 7.10
CA ILE A 83 -4.02 -12.57 6.53
C ILE A 83 -3.99 -14.11 6.48
N LYS A 84 -2.85 -14.73 6.11
CA LYS A 84 -2.69 -16.19 6.11
C LYS A 84 -2.90 -16.79 7.50
N GLU A 85 -2.35 -16.15 8.53
CA GLU A 85 -2.47 -16.59 9.93
C GLU A 85 -3.91 -16.48 10.45
N LYS A 86 -4.59 -15.35 10.18
CA LYS A 86 -5.88 -15.03 10.81
C LYS A 86 -7.11 -15.41 9.95
N TYR A 87 -6.97 -15.38 8.63
CA TYR A 87 -8.03 -15.59 7.64
C TYR A 87 -7.53 -16.44 6.46
N PRO A 88 -7.17 -17.72 6.68
CA PRO A 88 -6.55 -18.57 5.66
C PRO A 88 -7.42 -18.73 4.41
N GLN A 89 -8.75 -18.74 4.55
CA GLN A 89 -9.69 -18.78 3.43
C GLN A 89 -9.54 -17.53 2.52
N ILE A 90 -9.45 -16.34 3.11
CA ILE A 90 -9.29 -15.09 2.35
C ILE A 90 -7.92 -15.06 1.67
N TYR A 91 -6.88 -15.51 2.36
CA TYR A 91 -5.55 -15.66 1.78
C TYR A 91 -5.56 -16.55 0.53
N SER A 92 -6.26 -17.69 0.60
CA SER A 92 -6.37 -18.60 -0.55
C SER A 92 -7.10 -17.96 -1.73
N GLU A 93 -8.09 -17.10 -1.50
CA GLU A 93 -8.76 -16.37 -2.58
C GLU A 93 -7.89 -15.26 -3.19
N LEU A 94 -7.09 -14.59 -2.35
CA LEU A 94 -6.15 -13.54 -2.75
C LEU A 94 -4.99 -14.07 -3.60
N VAL A 95 -4.48 -15.27 -3.27
CA VAL A 95 -3.28 -15.85 -3.91
C VAL A 95 -3.64 -16.95 -4.92
N GLY A 96 -4.64 -17.77 -4.62
CA GLY A 96 -4.96 -19.02 -5.31
C GLY A 96 -5.58 -18.90 -6.70
N LYS A 97 -5.81 -17.69 -7.22
CA LYS A 97 -6.13 -17.50 -8.64
C LYS A 97 -4.93 -17.63 -9.58
N ASN A 98 -3.69 -17.73 -9.05
CA ASN A 98 -2.46 -17.82 -9.85
C ASN A 98 -1.63 -19.11 -9.62
N GLU A 99 -2.12 -20.10 -8.86
CA GLU A 99 -1.46 -21.40 -8.64
C GLU A 99 -2.17 -22.55 -9.39
N LYS A 100 -2.33 -22.42 -10.72
CA LYS A 100 -2.68 -23.55 -11.59
C LYS A 100 -1.76 -23.60 -12.79
#